data_AF-A0A496XUP5-F1
#
_entry.id   AF-A0A496XUP5-F1
#
_cell.length_a   1.000
_cell.length_b   1.000
_cell.length_c   1.000
_cell.angle_alpha   90.00
_cell.angle_beta   90.00
_cell.angle_gamma   90.00
#
_symmetry.space_group_name_H-M   'P 1'
#
loop_
_entity.id
_entity.type
_entity.pdbx_description
1 polymer ?
#
loop_
_entity_poly.entity_id
_entity_poly.type
_entity_poly.pdbx_seq_one_letter_code
_entity_poly.pdbx_strand_id
1 'polypeptide(L)'
;MKTFKTFLAGMAFPAIFLPFLYSYLFLQGNPATTQAPIALGVHFAPILVGLWSVLAIKLGNYIFFKDTRLMCTSSGLILGIIVGVIATFVYPLFETLFGLEGALRYFPLIFYPILFSLIFRFVVHPLNKSFGVY
;
A
#
# COMPACT_ATOMS: atom_id res chain seq x y z
N MET A 1 -19.84 13.44 -0.10
CA MET A 1 -19.61 12.07 -0.65
C MET A 1 -18.22 11.85 -1.24
N LYS A 2 -17.55 12.86 -1.82
CA LYS A 2 -16.25 12.72 -2.48
C LYS A 2 -15.19 11.98 -1.64
N THR A 3 -15.04 12.36 -0.37
CA THR A 3 -14.12 11.73 0.60
C THR A 3 -14.36 10.23 0.79
N PHE A 4 -15.63 9.81 0.89
CA PHE A 4 -15.98 8.41 1.06
C PHE A 4 -15.66 7.58 -0.18
N LYS A 5 -15.91 8.15 -1.37
CA LYS A 5 -15.54 7.51 -2.64
C LYS A 5 -14.01 7.35 -2.77
N THR A 6 -13.24 8.36 -2.38
CA THR A 6 -11.77 8.28 -2.33
C THR A 6 -11.28 7.18 -1.40
N PHE A 7 -11.89 7.08 -0.22
CA PHE A 7 -11.58 6.04 0.74
C PHE A 7 -11.79 4.65 0.13
N LEU A 8 -12.98 4.41 -0.44
CA LEU A 8 -13.29 3.14 -1.10
C LEU A 8 -12.35 2.81 -2.27
N ALA A 9 -12.02 3.81 -3.10
CA ALA A 9 -11.09 3.64 -4.21
C ALA A 9 -9.68 3.22 -3.74
N GLY A 10 -9.20 3.82 -2.64
CA GLY A 10 -7.92 3.46 -2.02
C GLY A 10 -7.93 2.06 -1.42
N MET A 11 -9.04 1.65 -0.80
CA MET A 11 -9.17 0.32 -0.21
C MET A 11 -9.31 -0.80 -1.24
N ALA A 12 -9.93 -0.52 -2.39
CA ALA A 12 -10.41 -1.57 -3.30
C ALA A 12 -9.30 -2.53 -3.75
N PHE A 13 -8.16 -2.00 -4.19
CA PHE A 13 -7.05 -2.84 -4.63
C PHE A 13 -6.48 -3.74 -3.53
N PRO A 14 -5.99 -3.21 -2.39
CA PRO A 14 -5.47 -4.07 -1.33
C PRO A 14 -6.52 -4.99 -0.72
N ALA A 15 -7.79 -4.57 -0.63
CA ALA A 15 -8.88 -5.41 -0.12
C ALA A 15 -9.19 -6.61 -1.02
N ILE A 16 -8.95 -6.50 -2.32
CA ILE A 16 -9.10 -7.62 -3.26
C ILE A 16 -7.81 -8.43 -3.28
N PHE A 17 -6.66 -7.79 -3.50
CA PHE A 17 -5.40 -8.49 -3.77
C PHE A 17 -4.83 -9.22 -2.55
N LEU A 18 -4.83 -8.59 -1.36
CA LEU A 18 -4.16 -9.15 -0.18
C LEU A 18 -4.80 -10.45 0.32
N PRO A 19 -6.14 -10.61 0.38
CA PRO A 19 -6.74 -11.89 0.73
C PRO A 19 -6.34 -13.02 -0.22
N PHE A 20 -6.33 -12.78 -1.54
CA PHE A 20 -5.89 -13.81 -2.51
C PHE A 20 -4.42 -14.17 -2.33
N LEU A 21 -3.55 -13.18 -2.14
CA LEU A 21 -2.13 -13.41 -1.87
C LEU A 21 -1.93 -14.21 -0.57
N TYR A 22 -2.66 -13.86 0.49
CA TYR A 22 -2.61 -14.56 1.77
C TYR A 22 -3.08 -16.01 1.63
N SER A 23 -4.22 -16.26 0.97
CA SER A 23 -4.73 -17.61 0.72
C SER A 23 -3.74 -18.45 -0.09
N TYR A 24 -3.12 -17.87 -1.11
CA TYR A 24 -2.08 -18.54 -1.89
C TYR A 24 -0.89 -18.96 -1.03
N LEU A 25 -0.33 -18.04 -0.23
CA LEU A 25 0.80 -18.32 0.66
C LEU A 25 0.43 -19.36 1.72
N PHE A 26 -0.79 -19.32 2.25
CA PHE A 26 -1.28 -20.30 3.22
C PHE A 26 -1.36 -21.70 2.62
N LEU A 27 -1.88 -21.83 1.39
CA LEU A 27 -1.95 -23.12 0.67
C LEU A 27 -0.57 -23.70 0.33
N GLN A 28 0.45 -22.86 0.20
CA GLN A 28 1.84 -23.31 0.05
C GLN A 28 2.50 -23.73 1.36
N GLY A 29 1.80 -23.65 2.48
CA GLY A 29 2.35 -23.98 3.80
C GLY A 29 3.39 -22.97 4.28
N ASN A 30 3.36 -21.72 3.79
CA ASN A 30 4.33 -20.73 4.21
C ASN A 30 4.11 -20.38 5.70
N PRO A 31 5.10 -20.64 6.59
CA PRO A 31 4.94 -20.47 8.03
C PRO A 31 4.71 -19.01 8.44
N ALA A 32 5.01 -18.05 7.56
CA ALA A 32 4.75 -16.64 7.80
C ALA A 32 3.24 -16.32 7.85
N THR A 33 2.39 -17.13 7.20
CA THR A 33 0.93 -16.89 7.15
C THR A 33 0.25 -17.09 8.50
N THR A 34 0.81 -17.89 9.41
CA THR A 34 0.27 -18.08 10.76
C THR A 34 0.78 -17.01 11.74
N GLN A 35 1.71 -16.15 11.32
CA GLN A 35 2.23 -15.08 12.16
C GLN A 35 1.24 -13.91 12.21
N ALA A 36 0.97 -13.44 13.44
CA ALA A 36 0.06 -12.32 13.69
C ALA A 36 0.32 -11.07 12.82
N PRO A 37 1.58 -10.64 12.55
CA PRO A 37 1.83 -9.44 11.74
C PRO A 37 1.31 -9.53 10.31
N ILE A 38 1.41 -10.70 9.68
CA ILE A 38 0.96 -10.91 8.29
C ILE A 38 -0.56 -10.98 8.23
N ALA A 39 -1.17 -11.71 9.17
CA ALA A 39 -2.62 -11.75 9.30
C ALA A 39 -3.18 -10.33 9.52
N LEU A 40 -2.62 -9.56 10.45
CA LEU A 40 -3.03 -8.17 10.70
C LEU A 40 -2.81 -7.27 9.46
N GLY A 41 -1.68 -7.43 8.77
CA GLY A 41 -1.37 -6.68 7.55
C GLY A 41 -2.46 -6.86 6.49
N VAL A 42 -2.91 -8.08 6.24
CA VAL A 42 -3.95 -8.37 5.24
C VAL A 42 -5.29 -7.71 5.57
N HIS A 43 -5.63 -7.61 6.86
CA HIS A 43 -6.93 -7.07 7.29
C HIS A 43 -6.91 -5.54 7.41
N PHE A 44 -5.81 -4.95 7.87
CA PHE A 44 -5.72 -3.52 8.17
C PHE A 44 -5.03 -2.69 7.09
N ALA A 45 -4.18 -3.28 6.24
CA ALA A 45 -3.55 -2.54 5.14
C ALA A 45 -4.57 -1.90 4.19
N PRO A 46 -5.69 -2.54 3.81
CA PRO A 46 -6.68 -1.88 2.97
C PRO A 46 -7.20 -0.58 3.58
N ILE A 47 -7.52 -0.60 4.88
CA ILE A 47 -8.02 0.56 5.63
C ILE A 47 -6.96 1.67 5.62
N LEU A 48 -5.70 1.34 5.90
CA LEU A 48 -4.59 2.31 5.89
C LEU A 48 -4.40 2.97 4.52
N VAL A 49 -4.46 2.19 3.44
CA VAL A 49 -4.36 2.72 2.06
C VAL A 49 -5.58 3.59 1.72
N GLY A 50 -6.77 3.22 2.17
CA GLY A 50 -7.98 4.02 2.06
C GLY A 50 -7.85 5.37 2.77
N LEU A 51 -7.42 5.38 4.03
CA LEU A 51 -7.19 6.58 4.81
C LEU A 51 -6.11 7.47 4.17
N TRP A 52 -5.01 6.86 3.73
CA TRP A 52 -3.94 7.59 3.04
C TRP A 52 -4.44 8.23 1.75
N SER A 53 -5.27 7.52 0.96
CA SER A 53 -5.85 8.08 -0.27
C SER A 53 -6.69 9.32 0.01
N VAL A 54 -7.48 9.31 1.09
CA VAL A 54 -8.24 10.49 1.52
C VAL A 54 -7.31 11.65 1.89
N LEU A 55 -6.28 11.37 2.69
CA LEU A 55 -5.31 12.37 3.12
C LEU A 55 -4.56 12.96 1.93
N ALA A 56 -4.08 12.13 1.01
CA ALA A 56 -3.37 12.52 -0.20
C ALA A 56 -4.20 13.49 -1.06
N ILE A 57 -5.49 13.21 -1.28
CA ILE A 57 -6.36 14.10 -2.05
C ILE A 57 -6.62 15.40 -1.31
N LYS A 58 -6.87 15.35 0.01
CA LYS A 58 -7.07 16.56 0.80
C LYS A 58 -5.81 17.43 0.78
N LEU A 59 -4.65 16.86 1.06
CA LEU A 59 -3.35 17.54 1.04
C LEU A 59 -3.03 18.08 -0.36
N GLY A 60 -3.29 17.33 -1.43
CA GLY A 60 -3.09 17.81 -2.80
C GLY A 60 -3.99 18.97 -3.22
N ASN A 61 -5.13 19.16 -2.56
CA ASN A 61 -5.95 20.37 -2.75
C ASN A 61 -5.37 21.60 -2.01
N TYR A 62 -4.58 21.39 -0.94
CA TYR A 62 -3.91 22.47 -0.21
C TYR A 62 -2.53 22.80 -0.79
N ILE A 63 -1.78 21.79 -1.17
CA ILE A 63 -0.46 21.88 -1.78
C ILE A 63 -0.71 21.81 -3.28
N PHE A 64 -0.62 22.97 -3.96
CA PHE A 64 -0.90 23.21 -5.39
C PHE A 64 -0.14 22.28 -6.39
N PHE A 65 -0.31 20.96 -6.29
CA PHE A 65 0.14 20.03 -7.31
C PHE A 65 -0.77 20.21 -8.52
N LYS A 66 -0.37 21.09 -9.45
CA LYS A 66 -1.06 21.32 -10.72
C LYS A 66 -1.17 20.03 -11.55
N ASP A 67 -0.25 19.07 -11.35
CA ASP A 67 -0.25 17.78 -12.02
C ASP A 67 -0.72 16.65 -11.09
N THR A 68 -1.89 16.09 -11.40
CA THR A 68 -2.49 14.95 -10.69
C THR A 68 -1.60 13.72 -10.72
N ARG A 69 -0.81 13.50 -11.79
CA ARG A 69 0.11 12.36 -11.88
C ARG A 69 1.23 12.48 -10.86
N LEU A 70 1.79 13.67 -10.71
CA LEU A 70 2.88 13.95 -9.78
C LEU A 70 2.40 13.82 -8.34
N MET A 71 1.19 14.27 -8.03
CA MET A 71 0.53 14.05 -6.74
C MET A 71 0.31 12.56 -6.43
N CYS A 72 -0.16 11.76 -7.39
CA CYS A 72 -0.35 10.33 -7.18
C CYS A 72 0.98 9.60 -6.97
N THR A 73 2.00 9.93 -7.79
CA THR A 73 3.35 9.36 -7.68
C THR A 73 3.99 9.69 -6.34
N SER A 74 3.91 10.94 -5.88
CA SER A 74 4.48 11.37 -4.59
C SER A 74 3.73 10.75 -3.41
N SER A 75 2.40 10.67 -3.48
CA SER A 75 1.58 10.04 -2.45
C SER A 75 1.90 8.56 -2.29
N GLY A 76 2.06 7.84 -3.40
CA GLY A 76 2.46 6.43 -3.36
C GLY A 76 3.90 6.25 -2.86
N LEU A 77 4.82 7.14 -3.24
CA LEU A 77 6.20 7.16 -2.74
C LEU A 77 6.24 7.29 -1.21
N ILE A 78 5.55 8.29 -0.66
CA ILE A 78 5.51 8.55 0.78
C ILE A 78 4.91 7.36 1.53
N LEU A 79 3.78 6.83 1.05
CA LEU A 79 3.17 5.66 1.67
C LEU A 79 4.11 4.45 1.63
N GLY A 80 4.77 4.21 0.50
CA GLY A 80 5.71 3.10 0.37
C GLY A 80 6.96 3.26 1.22
N ILE A 81 7.42 4.49 1.50
CA ILE A 81 8.47 4.74 2.50
C ILE A 81 7.98 4.35 3.90
N ILE A 82 6.78 4.79 4.29
CA ILE A 82 6.20 4.46 5.61
C ILE A 82 6.08 2.94 5.77
N VAL A 83 5.49 2.27 4.77
CA VAL A 83 5.34 0.81 4.76
C VAL A 83 6.70 0.12 4.76
N GLY A 84 7.67 0.62 3.99
CA GLY A 84 9.01 0.05 3.92
C GLY A 84 9.77 0.15 5.24
N VAL A 85 9.67 1.26 5.96
CA VAL A 85 10.26 1.42 7.30
C VAL A 85 9.63 0.41 8.27
N ILE A 86 8.31 0.31 8.29
CA ILE A 86 7.60 -0.66 9.15
C ILE A 86 8.04 -2.10 8.81
N ALA A 87 8.06 -2.44 7.52
CA ALA A 87 8.39 -3.78 7.02
C ALA A 87 9.88 -4.15 7.16
N THR A 88 10.75 -3.19 7.46
CA THR A 88 12.19 -3.41 7.67
C THR A 88 12.52 -3.49 9.15
N PHE A 89 11.98 -2.56 9.95
CA PHE A 89 12.42 -2.37 11.34
C PHE A 89 11.43 -2.86 12.39
N VAL A 90 10.13 -2.86 12.10
CA VAL A 90 9.09 -3.22 13.07
C VAL A 90 8.66 -4.67 12.88
N TYR A 91 8.44 -5.06 11.63
CA TYR A 91 8.09 -6.42 11.24
C TYR A 91 8.94 -6.78 10.03
N PRO A 92 10.05 -7.52 10.16
CA PRO A 92 10.98 -7.83 9.08
C PRO A 92 10.35 -8.79 8.06
N LEU A 93 9.36 -8.29 7.33
CA LEU A 93 8.45 -9.02 6.46
C LEU A 93 9.19 -9.75 5.34
N PHE A 94 10.28 -9.18 4.86
CA PHE A 94 11.09 -9.79 3.80
C PHE A 94 11.94 -10.95 4.31
N GLU A 95 12.42 -10.86 5.55
CA GLU A 95 13.09 -11.97 6.21
C GLU A 95 12.09 -13.10 6.47
N THR A 96 10.90 -12.78 6.99
CA THR A 96 9.88 -13.78 7.31
C THR A 96 9.24 -14.43 6.08
N LEU A 97 9.02 -13.68 5.00
CA LEU A 97 8.38 -14.19 3.78
C LEU A 97 9.36 -14.84 2.80
N PHE A 98 10.58 -14.32 2.70
CA PHE A 98 11.53 -14.67 1.63
C PHE A 98 12.89 -15.14 2.16
N GLY A 99 13.12 -15.19 3.48
CA GLY A 99 14.39 -15.62 4.06
C GLY A 99 15.56 -14.67 3.76
N LEU A 100 15.28 -13.39 3.50
CA LEU A 100 16.27 -12.41 3.10
C LEU A 100 17.00 -11.82 4.33
N GLU A 101 18.13 -12.43 4.69
CA GLU A 101 18.96 -12.02 5.83
C GLU A 101 19.99 -10.93 5.48
N GLY A 102 20.61 -10.35 6.51
CA GLY A 102 21.73 -9.42 6.36
C GLY A 102 21.36 -8.12 5.65
N ALA A 103 22.10 -7.75 4.61
CA ALA A 103 21.85 -6.52 3.85
C ALA A 103 20.54 -6.55 3.05
N LEU A 104 20.02 -7.74 2.72
CA LEU A 104 18.81 -7.90 1.91
C LEU A 104 17.53 -7.55 2.70
N ARG A 105 17.59 -7.52 4.04
CA ARG A 105 16.48 -7.06 4.88
C ARG A 105 16.07 -5.61 4.63
N TYR A 106 16.96 -4.79 4.07
CA TYR A 106 16.73 -3.38 3.76
C TYR A 106 16.13 -3.15 2.37
N PHE A 107 16.04 -4.20 1.54
CA PHE A 107 15.41 -4.13 0.21
C PHE A 107 13.99 -3.52 0.22
N PRO A 108 13.12 -3.77 1.23
CA PRO A 108 11.81 -3.13 1.35
C PRO A 108 11.84 -1.60 1.31
N LEU A 109 12.91 -0.97 1.81
CA LEU A 109 13.05 0.49 1.84
C LEU A 109 13.14 1.10 0.45
N ILE A 110 13.53 0.33 -0.56
CA ILE A 110 13.59 0.77 -1.95
C ILE A 110 12.39 0.22 -2.74
N PHE A 111 12.07 -1.04 -2.51
CA PHE A 111 11.03 -1.74 -3.26
C PHE A 111 9.63 -1.18 -2.98
N TYR A 112 9.24 -1.00 -1.71
CA TYR A 112 7.89 -0.54 -1.38
C TYR A 112 7.58 0.88 -1.87
N PRO A 113 8.48 1.88 -1.75
CA PRO A 113 8.25 3.20 -2.34
C PRO A 113 7.96 3.14 -3.84
N ILE A 114 8.71 2.34 -4.59
CA ILE A 114 8.49 2.17 -6.04
C ILE A 114 7.14 1.48 -6.28
N LEU A 115 6.88 0.36 -5.58
CA LEU A 115 5.65 -0.42 -5.74
C LEU A 115 4.41 0.41 -5.44
N PHE A 116 4.37 1.11 -4.31
CA PHE A 116 3.21 1.93 -3.94
C PHE A 116 3.05 3.15 -4.84
N SER A 117 4.14 3.72 -5.37
CA SER A 117 4.06 4.77 -6.39
C SER A 117 3.38 4.27 -7.68
N LEU A 118 3.71 3.06 -8.13
CA LEU A 118 3.07 2.42 -9.27
C LEU A 118 1.59 2.10 -8.98
N ILE A 119 1.28 1.52 -7.82
CA ILE A 119 -0.10 1.21 -7.41
C ILE A 119 -0.94 2.49 -7.39
N PHE A 120 -0.44 3.58 -6.83
CA PHE A 120 -1.19 4.83 -6.78
C PHE A 120 -1.44 5.41 -8.17
N ARG A 121 -0.44 5.37 -9.04
CA ARG A 121 -0.52 5.93 -10.39
C ARG A 121 -1.41 5.10 -11.32
N PHE A 122 -1.29 3.78 -11.27
CA PHE A 122 -1.92 2.88 -12.25
C PHE A 122 -3.18 2.19 -11.74
N VAL A 123 -3.43 2.18 -10.43
CA VAL A 123 -4.60 1.52 -9.84
C VAL A 123 -5.49 2.53 -9.13
N VAL A 124 -4.96 3.21 -8.11
CA VAL A 124 -5.77 4.12 -7.26
C VAL A 124 -6.25 5.34 -8.05
N HIS A 125 -5.42 5.91 -8.93
CA HIS A 125 -5.81 7.06 -9.74
C HIS A 125 -6.93 6.74 -10.74
N PRO A 126 -6.83 5.70 -11.60
CA PRO A 126 -7.94 5.27 -12.44
C PRO A 126 -9.21 4.94 -11.66
N LEU A 127 -9.10 4.24 -10.52
CA LEU A 127 -10.26 3.95 -9.67
C LEU A 127 -10.93 5.24 -9.18
N ASN A 128 -10.15 6.17 -8.64
CA ASN A 128 -10.68 7.47 -8.22
C ASN A 128 -11.37 8.22 -9.36
N LYS A 129 -10.84 8.17 -10.59
CA LYS A 129 -11.49 8.74 -11.77
C LYS A 129 -12.82 8.04 -12.07
N SER A 130 -12.86 6.71 -12.07
CA SER A 130 -14.10 5.93 -12.27
C SER A 130 -15.15 6.19 -11.20
N PHE A 131 -14.75 6.50 -9.97
CA PHE A 131 -15.66 6.90 -8.90
C PHE A 131 -16.11 8.37 -8.97
N GLY A 132 -15.58 9.18 -9.89
CA GLY A 132 -15.89 10.61 -10.02
C GLY A 132 -15.28 11.46 -8.89
N VAL A 133 -14.11 11.07 -8.39
CA VAL A 133 -13.32 11.83 -7.43
C VAL A 133 -12.42 12.85 -8.14
N TYR A 134 -12.00 12.58 -9.37
CA TYR A 134 -11.27 13.50 -10.22
C TYR A 134 -12.09 13.87 -11.44
#